data_AF-A0A0K2ZXI9-F1
#
_entry.id   AF-A0A0K2ZXI9-F1
#
_cell.length_a   1.000
_cell.length_b   1.000
_cell.length_c   1.000
_cell.angle_alpha   90.00
_cell.angle_beta   90.00
_cell.angle_gamma   90.00
#
_symmetry.space_group_name_H-M   'P 1'
#
loop_
_entity.id
_entity.type
_entity.pdbx_description
1 polymer ?
#
loop_
_entity_poly.entity_id
_entity_poly.type
_entity_poly.pdbx_seq_one_letter_code
_entity_poly.pdbx_strand_id
1 'polypeptide(L)'
;MTETVVPSLDARIQDIAHKARQQLAPERDAHDRPAPSREPAPSPTGPAVSAMPTDLRDTSHPGHPEFSKTLREVRYMEAGRGIASGPHSEKVAAALLVQGEREGLRITNVAMGPDGQVQGLQRFSAFDPPKTVQVDPGQAQSVEMHDYASQWAQLRSPHLVSQAPPAERSDEQAQGIAALSAADQAMFARIRKDVPAHLDDGHVAQAMLNAKQAGIDDAGKIDRVLMAGDALWVAGATAGFRAATDVSQPSAPMQDTVQQAQALNQQREQQLAMEAQQRQQEGPGGRGGPVIG
;
A
#
# COMPACT_ATOMS: atom_id res chain seq x y z
N MET A 1 -64.90 -7.08 42.02
CA MET A 1 -63.69 -6.98 42.85
C MET A 1 -62.79 -5.98 42.16
N THR A 2 -62.50 -4.89 42.85
CA THR A 2 -62.03 -3.60 42.35
C THR A 2 -60.52 -3.57 42.13
N GLU A 3 -60.11 -3.00 40.99
CA GLU A 3 -58.75 -2.56 40.65
C GLU A 3 -58.17 -1.61 41.71
N THR A 4 -56.96 -1.90 42.19
CA THR A 4 -56.16 -0.97 42.99
C THR A 4 -54.90 -0.62 42.22
N VAL A 5 -54.83 0.65 41.84
CA VAL A 5 -53.75 1.35 41.13
C VAL A 5 -52.51 1.45 42.02
N VAL A 6 -51.35 1.06 41.49
CA VAL A 6 -50.02 1.28 42.09
C VAL A 6 -49.40 2.55 41.46
N PRO A 7 -49.01 3.58 42.25
CA PRO A 7 -48.41 4.79 41.71
C PRO A 7 -46.90 4.64 41.42
N SER A 8 -46.48 5.30 40.34
CA SER A 8 -45.16 5.29 39.70
C SER A 8 -44.00 5.85 40.56
N LEU A 9 -42.81 5.30 40.33
CA LEU A 9 -41.53 5.51 41.04
C LEU A 9 -40.81 6.83 40.68
N ASP A 10 -41.45 7.73 39.93
CA ASP A 10 -40.82 8.92 39.34
C ASP A 10 -40.79 10.18 40.24
N ALA A 11 -41.37 10.14 41.44
CA ALA A 11 -41.49 11.33 42.30
C ALA A 11 -40.48 11.39 43.47
N ARG A 12 -39.52 10.45 43.58
CA ARG A 12 -38.57 10.38 44.71
C ARG A 12 -37.13 10.81 44.40
N ILE A 13 -36.80 11.12 43.15
CA ILE A 13 -35.41 11.40 42.74
C ILE A 13 -35.09 12.91 42.71
N GLN A 14 -36.08 13.81 42.75
CA GLN A 14 -35.85 15.25 42.63
C GLN A 14 -35.58 16.00 43.95
N ASP A 15 -35.69 15.36 45.12
CA ASP A 15 -35.54 16.04 46.43
C ASP A 15 -34.11 16.01 47.01
N ILE A 16 -33.19 15.23 46.44
CA ILE A 16 -31.81 15.09 46.96
C ILE A 16 -30.86 16.16 46.36
N ALA A 17 -31.23 16.81 45.26
CA ALA A 17 -30.36 17.74 44.53
C ALA A 17 -30.27 19.17 45.12
N HIS A 18 -31.08 19.52 46.12
CA HIS A 18 -31.14 20.90 46.64
C HIS A 18 -30.53 21.12 48.03
N LYS A 19 -30.05 20.08 48.72
CA LYS A 19 -29.64 20.18 50.14
C LYS A 19 -28.13 20.10 50.42
N ALA A 20 -27.28 20.06 49.40
CA ALA A 20 -25.82 20.00 49.58
C ALA A 20 -25.07 21.29 49.18
N ARG A 21 -25.79 22.39 48.90
CA ARG A 21 -25.21 23.61 48.29
C ARG A 21 -24.93 24.76 49.24
N GLN A 22 -25.12 24.63 50.56
CA GLN A 22 -24.89 25.73 51.50
C GLN A 22 -24.53 25.26 52.91
N GLN A 23 -23.31 24.78 53.16
CA GLN A 23 -22.59 24.93 54.45
C GLN A 23 -21.08 24.91 54.13
N LEU A 24 -20.47 26.07 53.92
CA LEU A 24 -19.61 26.79 54.89
C LEU A 24 -18.14 26.28 54.91
N ALA A 25 -17.29 26.97 54.13
CA ALA A 25 -15.88 27.23 54.44
C ALA A 25 -15.80 28.38 55.48
N PRO A 26 -14.64 28.75 56.13
CA PRO A 26 -13.24 28.57 55.69
C PRO A 26 -12.16 28.35 56.81
N GLU A 27 -10.89 28.52 56.40
CA GLU A 27 -9.58 28.57 57.12
C GLU A 27 -8.73 27.28 57.05
N ARG A 28 -7.65 27.17 56.27
CA ARG A 28 -6.35 27.88 56.10
C ARG A 28 -5.18 27.17 56.82
N ASP A 29 -4.15 26.93 56.02
CA ASP A 29 -2.74 26.58 56.30
C ASP A 29 -2.39 25.20 56.91
N ALA A 30 -1.83 24.31 56.08
CA ALA A 30 -0.38 24.06 56.06
C ALA A 30 -0.01 22.85 55.18
N HIS A 31 0.91 23.08 54.24
CA HIS A 31 1.98 22.17 53.80
C HIS A 31 1.65 20.76 53.26
N ASP A 32 1.82 20.67 51.94
CA ASP A 32 2.80 19.78 51.28
C ASP A 32 2.33 18.42 50.72
N ARG A 33 2.50 18.31 49.39
CA ARG A 33 2.49 17.15 48.47
C ARG A 33 1.16 16.49 48.06
N PRO A 34 0.66 16.77 46.84
CA PRO A 34 -0.12 15.81 46.08
C PRO A 34 0.79 14.78 45.40
N ALA A 35 0.42 13.50 45.53
CA ALA A 35 0.98 12.38 44.79
C ALA A 35 0.92 12.65 43.26
N PRO A 36 1.89 12.17 42.46
CA PRO A 36 1.83 12.34 41.02
C PRO A 36 0.64 11.55 40.48
N SER A 37 -0.27 12.29 39.83
CA SER A 37 -1.27 11.76 38.93
C SER A 37 -0.62 10.70 38.04
N ARG A 38 -1.08 9.46 38.15
CA ARG A 38 -0.73 8.40 37.20
C ARG A 38 -1.36 8.81 35.87
N GLU A 39 -0.54 9.45 35.03
CA GLU A 39 -0.83 9.68 33.62
C GLU A 39 -1.38 8.36 33.04
N PRO A 40 -2.52 8.39 32.31
CA PRO A 40 -2.89 7.24 31.51
C PRO A 40 -1.75 6.99 30.52
N ALA A 41 -1.21 5.77 30.56
CA ALA A 41 -0.17 5.34 29.65
C ALA A 41 -0.59 5.64 28.19
N PRO A 42 0.34 6.07 27.32
CA PRO A 42 0.03 6.25 25.92
C PRO A 42 -0.46 4.93 25.34
N SER A 43 -1.66 4.95 24.74
CA SER A 43 -2.19 3.84 23.94
C SER A 43 -1.12 3.35 22.95
N PRO A 44 -1.06 2.03 22.68
CA PRO A 44 -0.11 1.50 21.71
C PRO A 44 -0.36 2.21 20.37
N THR A 45 0.72 2.78 19.85
CA THR A 45 0.80 3.56 18.63
C THR A 45 0.04 2.85 17.51
N GLY A 46 -1.07 3.46 17.07
CA GLY A 46 -1.73 3.07 15.82
C GLY A 46 -0.74 3.15 14.66
N PRO A 47 -1.00 2.47 13.53
CA PRO A 47 -0.09 2.49 12.39
C PRO A 47 0.18 3.94 11.98
N ALA A 48 1.47 4.29 11.90
CA ALA A 48 1.93 5.60 11.51
C ALA A 48 1.23 6.02 10.20
N VAL A 49 0.61 7.20 10.22
CA VAL A 49 0.09 7.90 9.04
C VAL A 49 1.21 8.04 8.02
N SER A 50 1.37 7.04 7.15
CA SER A 50 2.19 7.18 5.95
C SER A 50 1.32 7.89 4.94
N ALA A 51 1.14 9.20 5.15
CA ALA A 51 0.64 10.07 4.11
C ALA A 51 1.59 9.95 2.92
N MET A 52 1.03 9.79 1.73
CA MET A 52 1.82 9.69 0.50
C MET A 52 2.76 10.91 0.40
N PRO A 53 4.04 10.72 0.02
CA PRO A 53 4.93 11.85 -0.25
C PRO A 53 4.29 12.82 -1.25
N THR A 54 4.54 14.11 -1.11
CA THR A 54 3.97 15.15 -1.98
C THR A 54 4.88 15.51 -3.16
N ASP A 55 5.99 14.80 -3.35
CA ASP A 55 6.95 15.07 -4.41
C ASP A 55 7.25 13.80 -5.21
N LEU A 56 7.04 13.85 -6.53
CA LEU A 56 7.34 12.73 -7.45
C LEU A 56 8.84 12.39 -7.49
N ARG A 57 9.70 13.33 -7.10
CA ARG A 57 11.15 13.14 -7.03
C ARG A 57 11.58 12.34 -5.80
N ASP A 58 10.71 12.21 -4.80
CA ASP A 58 10.98 11.38 -3.63
C ASP A 58 10.96 9.91 -4.01
N THR A 59 12.04 9.19 -3.70
CA THR A 59 12.15 7.74 -3.97
C THR A 59 11.09 6.88 -3.28
N SER A 60 10.49 7.38 -2.20
CA SER A 60 9.39 6.73 -1.50
C SER A 60 8.03 6.98 -2.13
N HIS A 61 7.93 7.92 -3.09
CA HIS A 61 6.68 8.17 -3.80
C HIS A 61 6.35 6.99 -4.74
N PRO A 62 5.12 6.44 -4.71
CA PRO A 62 4.76 5.27 -5.53
C PRO A 62 4.90 5.49 -7.04
N GLY A 63 4.74 6.74 -7.51
CA GLY A 63 4.98 7.15 -8.91
C GLY A 63 6.42 7.49 -9.28
N HIS A 64 7.37 7.47 -8.33
CA HIS A 64 8.78 7.81 -8.58
C HIS A 64 9.46 6.93 -9.64
N PRO A 65 9.26 5.59 -9.66
CA PRO A 65 9.92 4.74 -10.66
C PRO A 65 9.51 5.10 -12.09
N GLU A 66 8.24 5.43 -12.32
CA GLU A 66 7.74 5.89 -13.61
C GLU A 66 8.21 7.31 -13.93
N PHE A 67 8.17 8.22 -12.96
CA PHE A 67 8.69 9.58 -13.10
C PHE A 67 10.17 9.60 -13.51
N SER A 68 11.02 8.82 -12.82
CA SER A 68 12.46 8.76 -13.10
C SER A 68 12.77 8.20 -14.49
N LYS A 69 11.94 7.29 -15.02
CA LYS A 69 12.03 6.79 -16.40
C LYS A 69 11.64 7.88 -17.39
N THR A 70 10.50 8.53 -17.19
CA THR A 70 10.04 9.62 -18.07
C THR A 70 11.05 10.78 -18.08
N LEU A 71 11.59 11.16 -16.92
CA LEU A 71 12.62 12.20 -16.80
C LEU A 71 13.88 11.86 -17.57
N ARG A 72 14.30 10.60 -17.55
CA ARG A 72 15.45 10.13 -18.33
C ARG A 72 15.22 10.33 -19.83
N GLU A 73 14.03 9.98 -20.33
CA GLU A 73 13.67 10.16 -21.73
C GLU A 73 13.59 11.65 -22.13
N VAL A 74 13.04 12.50 -21.25
CA VAL A 74 13.04 13.96 -21.45
C VAL A 74 14.47 14.48 -21.58
N ARG A 75 15.37 14.07 -20.68
CA ARG A 75 16.78 14.50 -20.73
C ARG A 75 17.49 14.01 -21.99
N TYR A 76 17.22 12.78 -22.44
CA TYR A 76 17.76 12.28 -23.71
C TYR A 76 17.26 13.10 -24.90
N MET A 77 15.96 13.43 -24.92
CA MET A 77 15.36 14.26 -25.95
C MET A 77 15.94 15.68 -25.97
N GLU A 78 16.12 16.30 -24.81
CA GLU A 78 16.76 17.63 -24.67
C GLU A 78 18.22 17.62 -25.15
N ALA A 79 19.00 16.62 -24.72
CA ALA A 79 20.40 16.48 -25.14
C ALA A 79 20.53 16.35 -26.66
N GLY A 80 19.64 15.58 -27.30
CA GLY A 80 19.58 15.44 -28.77
C GLY A 80 19.22 16.75 -29.50
N ARG A 81 18.66 17.74 -28.79
CA ARG A 81 18.31 19.07 -29.31
C ARG A 81 19.28 20.16 -28.86
N GLY A 82 20.31 19.83 -28.08
CA GLY A 82 21.23 20.80 -27.50
C GLY A 82 20.61 21.67 -26.40
N ILE A 83 19.51 21.21 -25.78
CA ILE A 83 18.86 21.86 -24.65
C ILE A 83 19.51 21.32 -23.37
N ALA A 84 19.94 22.21 -22.47
CA ALA A 84 20.52 21.81 -21.20
C ALA A 84 19.42 21.39 -20.23
N SER A 85 19.51 20.17 -19.67
CA SER A 85 18.52 19.68 -18.70
C SER A 85 18.56 20.43 -17.37
N GLY A 86 17.41 20.52 -16.69
CA GLY A 86 17.29 21.19 -15.39
C GLY A 86 15.92 21.02 -14.75
N PRO A 87 15.51 21.95 -13.87
CA PRO A 87 14.20 21.93 -13.21
C PRO A 87 13.02 21.87 -14.18
N HIS A 88 13.16 22.46 -15.37
CA HIS A 88 12.14 22.40 -16.41
C HIS A 88 11.90 20.98 -16.92
N SER A 89 12.97 20.18 -17.06
CA SER A 89 12.90 18.78 -17.47
C SER A 89 12.11 17.95 -16.47
N GLU A 90 12.25 18.24 -15.17
CA GLU A 90 11.46 17.60 -14.10
C GLU A 90 9.97 17.89 -14.24
N LYS A 91 9.61 19.16 -14.47
CA LYS A 91 8.21 19.58 -14.67
C LYS A 91 7.60 18.97 -15.92
N VAL A 92 8.33 18.97 -17.04
CA VAL A 92 7.89 18.34 -18.30
C VAL A 92 7.70 16.84 -18.10
N ALA A 93 8.62 16.16 -17.40
CA ALA A 93 8.50 14.73 -17.11
C ALA A 93 7.30 14.42 -16.19
N ALA A 94 7.06 15.24 -15.18
CA ALA A 94 5.90 15.11 -14.29
C ALA A 94 4.58 15.29 -15.05
N ALA A 95 4.52 16.31 -15.92
CA ALA A 95 3.36 16.57 -16.76
C ALA A 95 3.08 15.42 -17.75
N LEU A 96 4.12 14.89 -18.40
CA LEU A 96 4.00 13.73 -19.29
C LEU A 96 3.55 12.47 -18.54
N LEU A 97 4.04 12.27 -17.32
CA LEU A 97 3.62 11.15 -16.47
C LEU A 97 2.14 11.25 -16.14
N VAL A 98 1.66 12.42 -15.70
CA VAL A 98 0.23 12.64 -15.38
C VAL A 98 -0.65 12.47 -16.62
N GLN A 99 -0.24 13.04 -17.76
CA GLN A 99 -0.99 12.90 -19.00
C GLN A 99 -0.98 11.46 -19.51
N GLY A 100 0.15 10.75 -19.37
CA GLY A 100 0.24 9.32 -19.67
C GLY A 100 -0.73 8.51 -18.80
N GLU A 101 -0.75 8.74 -17.49
CA GLU A 101 -1.67 8.05 -16.57
C GLU A 101 -3.14 8.32 -16.93
N ARG A 102 -3.49 9.57 -17.27
CA ARG A 102 -4.84 9.97 -17.67
C ARG A 102 -5.33 9.22 -18.91
N GLU A 103 -4.45 9.00 -19.88
CA GLU A 103 -4.76 8.31 -21.13
C GLU A 103 -4.52 6.79 -21.04
N GLY A 104 -4.09 6.28 -19.88
CA GLY A 104 -3.72 4.87 -19.69
C GLY A 104 -2.47 4.44 -20.48
N LEU A 105 -1.61 5.41 -20.83
CA LEU A 105 -0.41 5.22 -21.63
C LEU A 105 0.85 5.23 -20.76
N ARG A 106 1.66 4.17 -20.89
CA ARG A 106 2.97 4.11 -20.24
C ARG A 106 4.03 4.66 -21.18
N ILE A 107 4.61 5.80 -20.81
CA ILE A 107 5.60 6.48 -21.63
C ILE A 107 6.88 5.63 -21.71
N THR A 108 7.27 5.25 -22.92
CA THR A 108 8.51 4.52 -23.21
C THR A 108 9.56 5.42 -23.83
N ASN A 109 9.15 6.44 -24.58
CA ASN A 109 10.05 7.41 -25.22
C ASN A 109 9.44 8.81 -25.19
N VAL A 110 10.29 9.81 -25.35
CA VAL A 110 9.88 11.21 -25.45
C VAL A 110 10.50 11.84 -26.70
N ALA A 111 9.71 12.62 -27.43
CA ALA A 111 10.15 13.39 -28.58
C ALA A 111 9.59 14.82 -28.51
N MET A 112 10.24 15.77 -29.19
CA MET A 112 9.70 17.12 -29.35
C MET A 112 9.09 17.25 -30.75
N GLY A 113 7.83 17.66 -30.79
CA GLY A 113 7.07 17.94 -32.00
C GLY A 113 7.57 19.19 -32.75
N PRO A 114 7.18 19.38 -34.01
CA PRO A 114 7.55 20.56 -34.79
C PRO A 114 6.91 21.86 -34.26
N ASP A 115 5.85 21.72 -33.47
CA ASP A 115 5.11 22.77 -32.76
C ASP A 115 5.73 23.15 -31.41
N GLY A 116 6.86 22.55 -31.05
CA GLY A 116 7.52 22.77 -29.76
C GLY A 116 6.86 22.04 -28.58
N GLN A 117 5.79 21.28 -28.83
CA GLN A 117 5.16 20.43 -27.81
C GLN A 117 6.03 19.22 -27.52
N VAL A 118 6.02 18.76 -26.27
CA VAL A 118 6.72 17.54 -25.88
C VAL A 118 5.75 16.37 -25.95
N GLN A 119 6.11 15.35 -26.70
CA GLN A 119 5.29 14.17 -26.96
C GLN A 119 5.86 12.98 -26.19
N GLY A 120 5.04 12.39 -25.32
CA GLY A 120 5.32 11.10 -24.69
C GLY A 120 4.74 9.99 -25.56
N LEU A 121 5.57 9.01 -25.93
CA LEU A 121 5.17 7.90 -26.78
C LEU A 121 5.13 6.62 -25.96
N GLN A 122 4.09 5.81 -26.18
CA GLN A 122 4.02 4.42 -25.77
C GLN A 122 4.14 3.53 -27.01
N ARG A 123 5.18 2.70 -27.03
CA ARG A 123 5.38 1.71 -28.09
C ARG A 123 6.00 0.44 -27.51
N PHE A 124 5.27 -0.67 -27.55
CA PHE A 124 5.72 -1.97 -27.04
C PHE A 124 6.50 -2.77 -28.09
N SER A 125 6.17 -2.59 -29.37
CA SER A 125 6.80 -3.27 -30.50
C SER A 125 7.19 -2.27 -31.58
N ALA A 126 8.22 -2.58 -32.37
CA ALA A 126 8.60 -1.75 -33.51
C ALA A 126 7.53 -1.66 -34.61
N PHE A 127 6.60 -2.61 -34.60
CA PHE A 127 5.57 -2.77 -35.62
C PHE A 127 4.23 -2.13 -35.21
N ASP A 128 4.08 -1.71 -33.95
CA ASP A 128 2.85 -1.08 -33.48
C ASP A 128 2.88 0.44 -33.75
N PRO A 129 1.76 1.04 -34.18
CA PRO A 129 1.66 2.49 -34.25
C PRO A 129 1.83 3.06 -32.83
N PRO A 130 2.72 4.05 -32.65
CA PRO A 130 2.93 4.63 -31.33
C PRO A 130 1.67 5.37 -30.87
N LYS A 131 1.26 5.13 -29.63
CA LYS A 131 0.27 5.99 -28.97
C LYS A 131 1.01 7.16 -28.33
N THR A 132 0.47 8.37 -28.49
CA THR A 132 1.16 9.60 -28.08
C THR A 132 0.29 10.41 -27.14
N VAL A 133 0.91 10.97 -26.11
CA VAL A 133 0.38 12.11 -25.35
C VAL A 133 1.21 13.34 -25.65
N GLN A 134 0.61 14.52 -25.55
CA GLN A 134 1.30 15.78 -25.77
C GLN A 134 1.18 16.67 -24.55
N VAL A 135 2.25 17.39 -24.25
CA VAL A 135 2.35 18.35 -23.15
C VAL A 135 3.01 19.61 -23.65
N ASP A 136 2.42 20.75 -23.29
CA ASP A 136 3.02 22.07 -23.49
C ASP A 136 4.07 22.31 -22.40
N PRO A 137 5.37 22.46 -22.75
CA PRO A 137 6.42 22.67 -21.76
C PRO A 137 6.26 23.98 -20.98
N GLY A 138 5.67 25.03 -21.57
CA GLY A 138 5.40 26.30 -20.90
C GLY A 138 4.28 26.17 -19.86
N GLN A 139 3.20 25.47 -20.21
CA GLN A 139 2.16 25.12 -19.23
C GLN A 139 2.72 24.23 -18.13
N ALA A 140 3.61 23.29 -18.48
CA ALA A 140 4.22 22.39 -17.50
C ALA A 140 5.03 23.14 -16.42
N GLN A 141 5.68 24.26 -16.79
CA GLN A 141 6.39 25.09 -15.81
C GLN A 141 5.48 25.82 -14.84
N SER A 142 4.20 26.01 -15.20
CA SER A 142 3.26 26.84 -14.43
C SER A 142 2.58 26.07 -13.29
N VAL A 143 2.73 24.75 -13.24
CA VAL A 143 2.10 23.86 -12.26
C VAL A 143 3.13 23.42 -11.22
N GLU A 144 2.74 23.30 -9.96
CA GLU A 144 3.64 22.87 -8.90
C GLU A 144 3.92 21.36 -8.90
N MET A 145 5.08 20.95 -8.36
CA MET A 145 5.44 19.52 -8.36
C MET A 145 4.48 18.71 -7.47
N HIS A 146 4.00 19.31 -6.37
CA HIS A 146 3.00 18.68 -5.52
C HIS A 146 1.67 18.47 -6.23
N ASP A 147 1.28 19.38 -7.13
CA ASP A 147 0.05 19.24 -7.90
C ASP A 147 0.14 18.08 -8.88
N TYR A 148 1.32 17.88 -9.51
CA TYR A 148 1.56 16.70 -10.33
C TYR A 148 1.54 15.41 -9.53
N ALA A 149 2.13 15.39 -8.34
CA ALA A 149 2.12 14.23 -7.45
C ALA A 149 0.67 13.85 -7.06
N SER A 150 -0.12 14.82 -6.61
CA SER A 150 -1.53 14.61 -6.24
C SER A 150 -2.39 14.19 -7.44
N GLN A 151 -2.22 14.83 -8.61
CA GLN A 151 -2.95 14.45 -9.83
C GLN A 151 -2.61 13.03 -10.26
N TRP A 152 -1.33 12.67 -10.27
CA TRP A 152 -0.91 11.31 -10.62
C TRP A 152 -1.52 10.29 -9.66
N ALA A 153 -1.46 10.55 -8.35
CA ALA A 153 -2.00 9.64 -7.35
C ALA A 153 -3.51 9.45 -7.48
N GLN A 154 -4.25 10.53 -7.72
CA GLN A 154 -5.69 10.48 -7.95
C GLN A 154 -6.06 9.67 -9.20
N LEU A 155 -5.32 9.86 -10.30
CA LEU A 155 -5.52 9.10 -11.54
C LEU A 155 -5.16 7.62 -11.36
N ARG A 156 -4.10 7.35 -10.58
CA ARG A 156 -3.63 5.99 -10.32
C ARG A 156 -4.61 5.22 -9.45
N SER A 157 -5.05 5.79 -8.34
CA SER A 157 -6.05 5.18 -7.46
C SER A 157 -6.65 6.21 -6.49
N PRO A 158 -7.98 6.23 -6.29
CA PRO A 158 -8.61 7.09 -5.29
C PRO A 158 -8.12 6.77 -3.86
N HIS A 159 -7.65 5.55 -3.61
CA HIS A 159 -7.13 5.15 -2.30
C HIS A 159 -5.79 5.83 -1.95
N LEU A 160 -5.01 6.30 -2.93
CA LEU A 160 -3.73 6.98 -2.67
C LEU A 160 -3.92 8.41 -2.14
N VAL A 161 -5.07 9.03 -2.45
CA VAL A 161 -5.42 10.40 -2.03
C VAL A 161 -6.51 10.42 -0.96
N SER A 162 -6.95 9.24 -0.50
CA SER A 162 -7.98 9.10 0.53
C SER A 162 -7.53 9.73 1.84
N GLN A 163 -8.40 10.53 2.45
CA GLN A 163 -8.23 11.06 3.81
C GLN A 163 -8.96 10.22 4.85
N ALA A 164 -9.41 9.01 4.48
CA ALA A 164 -10.04 8.10 5.42
C ALA A 164 -9.07 7.79 6.59
N PRO A 165 -9.59 7.65 7.82
CA PRO A 165 -8.75 7.30 8.95
C PRO A 165 -8.05 5.96 8.71
N PRO A 166 -6.86 5.74 9.30
CA PRO A 166 -6.21 4.44 9.28
C PRO A 166 -7.17 3.35 9.76
N ALA A 167 -7.19 2.22 9.07
CA ALA A 167 -7.98 1.09 9.51
C ALA A 167 -7.45 0.61 10.86
N GLU A 168 -8.34 0.54 11.85
CA GLU A 168 -7.99 -0.03 13.15
C GLU A 168 -7.81 -1.54 13.01
N ARG A 169 -6.74 -2.05 13.64
CA ARG A 169 -6.51 -3.50 13.71
C ARG A 169 -7.44 -4.09 14.76
N SER A 170 -8.34 -4.97 14.34
CA SER A 170 -9.17 -5.75 15.25
C SER A 170 -8.36 -6.85 15.94
N ASP A 171 -8.84 -7.32 17.09
CA ASP A 171 -8.21 -8.44 17.81
C ASP A 171 -8.15 -9.72 16.95
N GLU A 172 -9.18 -9.97 16.15
CA GLU A 172 -9.24 -11.10 15.23
C GLU A 172 -8.15 -11.01 14.15
N GLN A 173 -7.93 -9.80 13.60
CA GLN A 173 -6.84 -9.57 12.65
C GLN A 173 -5.47 -9.74 13.32
N ALA A 174 -5.29 -9.22 14.54
CA ALA A 174 -4.04 -9.39 15.28
C ALA A 174 -3.71 -10.87 15.56
N GLN A 175 -4.70 -11.65 15.97
CA GLN A 175 -4.56 -13.09 16.21
C GLN A 175 -4.26 -13.84 14.90
N GLY A 176 -4.95 -13.50 13.81
CA GLY A 176 -4.70 -14.11 12.51
C GLY A 176 -3.29 -13.80 11.99
N ILE A 177 -2.80 -12.57 12.12
CA ILE A 177 -1.43 -12.21 11.73
C ILE A 177 -0.41 -13.00 12.58
N ALA A 178 -0.65 -13.13 13.89
CA ALA A 178 0.21 -13.90 14.78
C ALA A 178 0.22 -15.41 14.46
N ALA A 179 -0.85 -15.94 13.86
CA ALA A 179 -0.97 -17.34 13.46
C ALA A 179 -0.31 -17.65 12.09
N LEU A 180 0.10 -16.63 11.33
CA LEU A 180 0.86 -16.81 10.09
C LEU A 180 2.26 -17.39 10.38
N SER A 181 2.84 -18.09 9.41
CA SER A 181 4.25 -18.52 9.51
C SER A 181 5.19 -17.30 9.52
N ALA A 182 6.43 -17.44 10.00
CA ALA A 182 7.38 -16.33 10.03
C ALA A 182 7.63 -15.72 8.62
N ALA A 183 7.66 -16.56 7.59
CA ALA A 183 7.81 -16.11 6.20
C ALA A 183 6.57 -15.33 5.73
N ASP A 184 5.37 -15.82 6.03
CA ASP A 184 4.12 -15.15 5.69
C ASP A 184 3.97 -13.82 6.46
N GLN A 185 4.35 -13.77 7.74
CA GLN A 185 4.39 -12.52 8.51
C GLN A 185 5.32 -11.49 7.88
N ALA A 186 6.48 -11.91 7.38
CA ALA A 186 7.41 -11.03 6.67
C ALA A 186 6.80 -10.51 5.35
N MET A 187 6.12 -11.37 4.58
CA MET A 187 5.40 -10.96 3.37
C MET A 187 4.28 -9.97 3.70
N PHE A 188 3.46 -10.27 4.70
CA PHE A 188 2.40 -9.40 5.18
C PHE A 188 2.94 -8.01 5.54
N ALA A 189 3.99 -7.94 6.36
CA ALA A 189 4.61 -6.68 6.77
C ALA A 189 5.18 -5.91 5.57
N ARG A 190 5.81 -6.62 4.62
CA ARG A 190 6.33 -6.02 3.38
C ARG A 190 5.23 -5.39 2.54
N ILE A 191 4.08 -6.05 2.41
CA ILE A 191 2.93 -5.54 1.65
C ILE A 191 2.30 -4.38 2.43
N ARG A 192 2.04 -4.53 3.72
CA ARG A 192 1.40 -3.49 4.55
C ARG A 192 2.11 -2.15 4.49
N LYS A 193 3.44 -2.16 4.41
CA LYS A 193 4.28 -0.96 4.33
C LYS A 193 3.94 -0.04 3.15
N ASP A 194 3.55 -0.61 2.02
CA ASP A 194 3.29 0.14 0.78
C ASP A 194 1.78 0.31 0.50
N VAL A 195 0.93 -0.24 1.38
CA VAL A 195 -0.53 -0.18 1.28
C VAL A 195 -1.06 1.03 2.06
N PRO A 196 -1.97 1.84 1.48
CA PRO A 196 -2.62 2.94 2.20
C PRO A 196 -3.16 2.56 3.58
N ALA A 197 -2.99 3.44 4.56
CA ALA A 197 -3.27 3.13 5.96
C ALA A 197 -4.75 2.81 6.23
N HIS A 198 -5.68 3.40 5.47
CA HIS A 198 -7.13 3.18 5.61
C HIS A 198 -7.62 1.83 5.07
N LEU A 199 -6.79 1.11 4.30
CA LEU A 199 -7.10 -0.27 3.92
C LEU A 199 -6.77 -1.18 5.08
N ASP A 200 -7.72 -2.07 5.40
CA ASP A 200 -7.60 -2.98 6.52
C ASP A 200 -6.53 -4.07 6.30
N ASP A 201 -6.14 -4.71 7.40
CA ASP A 201 -5.18 -5.79 7.39
C ASP A 201 -5.74 -7.06 6.70
N GLY A 202 -7.06 -7.18 6.54
CA GLY A 202 -7.70 -8.28 5.81
C GLY A 202 -7.36 -8.27 4.32
N HIS A 203 -7.45 -7.10 3.67
CA HIS A 203 -7.03 -6.93 2.28
C HIS A 203 -5.54 -7.20 2.08
N VAL A 204 -4.71 -6.82 3.04
CA VAL A 204 -3.27 -7.08 2.99
C VAL A 204 -2.97 -8.56 3.10
N ALA A 205 -3.67 -9.28 4.00
CA ALA A 205 -3.54 -10.72 4.11
C ALA A 205 -4.02 -11.43 2.84
N GLN A 206 -5.13 -10.99 2.25
CA GLN A 206 -5.61 -11.52 0.99
C GLN A 206 -4.62 -11.28 -0.15
N ALA A 207 -4.00 -10.10 -0.21
CA ALA A 207 -2.96 -9.80 -1.19
C ALA A 207 -1.71 -10.67 -1.01
N MET A 208 -1.31 -10.95 0.24
CA MET A 208 -0.25 -11.92 0.54
C MET A 208 -0.60 -13.31 0.03
N LEU A 209 -1.82 -13.79 0.29
CA LEU A 209 -2.28 -15.10 -0.18
C LEU A 209 -2.30 -15.18 -1.71
N ASN A 210 -2.84 -14.16 -2.39
CA ASN A 210 -2.86 -14.10 -3.85
C ASN A 210 -1.44 -14.07 -4.45
N ALA A 211 -0.52 -13.30 -3.83
CA ALA A 211 0.88 -13.25 -4.24
C ALA A 211 1.54 -14.63 -4.16
N LYS A 212 1.28 -15.36 -3.07
CA LYS A 212 1.80 -16.72 -2.85
C LYS A 212 1.27 -17.73 -3.87
N GLN A 213 -0.03 -17.68 -4.16
CA GLN A 213 -0.65 -18.49 -5.21
C GLN A 213 -0.06 -18.18 -6.58
N ALA A 214 0.26 -16.91 -6.83
CA ALA A 214 0.97 -16.46 -8.00
C ALA A 214 2.50 -16.72 -7.95
N GLY A 215 3.01 -17.57 -7.06
CA GLY A 215 4.43 -17.95 -7.03
C GLY A 215 5.38 -16.95 -6.38
N ILE A 216 4.87 -15.84 -5.82
CA ILE A 216 5.63 -14.88 -5.01
C ILE A 216 5.50 -15.33 -3.56
N ASP A 217 6.38 -16.22 -3.12
CA ASP A 217 6.22 -16.98 -1.88
C ASP A 217 7.13 -16.56 -0.72
N ASP A 218 7.87 -15.48 -0.91
CA ASP A 218 8.77 -14.93 0.10
C ASP A 218 8.76 -13.40 0.01
N ALA A 219 9.01 -12.74 1.14
CA ALA A 219 9.04 -11.28 1.20
C ALA A 219 10.12 -10.67 0.28
N GLY A 220 11.26 -11.34 0.12
CA GLY A 220 12.34 -10.95 -0.78
C GLY A 220 12.01 -11.17 -2.26
N LYS A 221 10.97 -11.94 -2.59
CA LYS A 221 10.49 -12.08 -3.97
C LYS A 221 9.50 -10.97 -4.37
N ILE A 222 9.08 -10.11 -3.46
CA ILE A 222 8.22 -8.96 -3.75
C ILE A 222 9.10 -7.83 -4.29
N ASP A 223 8.94 -7.49 -5.58
CA ASP A 223 9.59 -6.32 -6.19
C ASP A 223 8.92 -5.03 -5.71
N ARG A 224 7.59 -4.98 -5.86
CA ARG A 224 6.79 -3.80 -5.55
C ARG A 224 5.36 -4.15 -5.20
N VAL A 225 4.75 -3.24 -4.45
CA VAL A 225 3.33 -3.22 -4.15
C VAL A 225 2.79 -1.87 -4.59
N LEU A 226 1.66 -1.86 -5.29
CA LEU A 226 1.09 -0.63 -5.84
C LEU A 226 -0.43 -0.70 -5.93
N MET A 227 -1.06 0.47 -5.82
CA MET A 227 -2.49 0.63 -6.11
C MET A 227 -2.70 0.99 -7.59
N ALA A 228 -3.75 0.45 -8.20
CA ALA A 228 -4.25 0.86 -9.51
C ALA A 228 -5.77 0.70 -9.55
N GLY A 229 -6.51 1.81 -9.66
CA GLY A 229 -7.95 1.82 -9.41
C GLY A 229 -8.27 1.26 -8.03
N ASP A 230 -9.16 0.28 -7.98
CA ASP A 230 -9.54 -0.46 -6.77
C ASP A 230 -8.76 -1.78 -6.62
N ALA A 231 -7.64 -1.95 -7.33
CA ALA A 231 -6.82 -3.15 -7.23
C ALA A 231 -5.48 -2.87 -6.53
N LEU A 232 -5.20 -3.66 -5.50
CA LEU A 232 -3.88 -3.79 -4.88
C LEU A 232 -3.07 -4.83 -5.65
N TRP A 233 -1.99 -4.39 -6.29
CA TRP A 233 -1.09 -5.23 -7.07
C TRP A 233 0.18 -5.55 -6.29
N VAL A 234 0.56 -6.82 -6.29
CA VAL A 234 1.85 -7.32 -5.79
C VAL A 234 2.60 -7.90 -6.98
N ALA A 235 3.73 -7.30 -7.34
CA ALA A 235 4.57 -7.79 -8.43
C ALA A 235 5.84 -8.45 -7.88
N GLY A 236 6.20 -9.58 -8.48
CA GLY A 236 7.38 -10.34 -8.11
C GLY A 236 8.65 -9.80 -8.75
N ALA A 237 9.79 -10.05 -8.11
CA ALA A 237 11.13 -9.76 -8.66
C ALA A 237 11.44 -10.59 -9.91
N THR A 238 10.80 -11.76 -10.05
CA THR A 238 10.87 -12.54 -11.29
C THR A 238 9.79 -12.08 -12.26
N ALA A 239 10.22 -11.74 -13.48
CA ALA A 239 9.32 -11.24 -14.52
C ALA A 239 8.16 -12.21 -14.79
N GLY A 240 6.94 -11.66 -14.89
CA GLY A 240 5.72 -12.43 -15.16
C GLY A 240 4.90 -12.77 -13.92
N PHE A 241 5.50 -12.84 -12.74
CA PHE A 241 4.78 -13.09 -11.49
C PHE A 241 4.13 -11.82 -10.96
N ARG A 242 2.81 -11.85 -10.86
CA ARG A 242 2.01 -10.75 -10.30
C ARG A 242 0.70 -11.29 -9.73
N ALA A 243 0.21 -10.64 -8.70
CA ALA A 243 -1.11 -10.87 -8.12
C ALA A 243 -1.85 -9.54 -8.01
N ALA A 244 -3.17 -9.61 -8.11
CA ALA A 244 -4.07 -8.50 -7.86
C ALA A 244 -5.09 -8.90 -6.80
N THR A 245 -5.47 -7.94 -5.97
CA THR A 245 -6.53 -8.08 -4.98
C THR A 245 -7.45 -6.88 -5.12
N ASP A 246 -8.72 -7.14 -5.39
CA ASP A 246 -9.75 -6.11 -5.42
C ASP A 246 -10.02 -5.63 -3.98
N VAL A 247 -9.87 -4.33 -3.73
CA VAL A 247 -10.08 -3.69 -2.42
C VAL A 247 -11.42 -2.96 -2.34
N SER A 248 -12.24 -3.03 -3.39
CA SER A 248 -13.64 -2.56 -3.36
C SER A 248 -14.59 -3.60 -2.74
N GLN A 249 -14.17 -4.86 -2.71
CA GLN A 249 -14.91 -5.96 -2.10
C GLN A 249 -14.59 -6.06 -0.61
N PRO A 250 -15.51 -6.59 0.22
CA PRO A 250 -15.17 -6.88 1.61
C PRO A 250 -14.01 -7.88 1.69
N SER A 251 -13.06 -7.63 2.59
CA SER A 251 -11.93 -8.54 2.84
C SER A 251 -12.43 -9.89 3.34
N ALA A 252 -11.79 -10.98 2.91
CA ALA A 252 -12.03 -12.30 3.48
C ALA A 252 -11.69 -12.32 4.99
N PRO A 253 -12.36 -13.16 5.79
CA PRO A 253 -11.99 -13.37 7.18
C PRO A 253 -10.51 -13.73 7.32
N MET A 254 -9.84 -13.15 8.32
CA MET A 254 -8.39 -13.36 8.51
C MET A 254 -8.08 -14.83 8.75
N GLN A 255 -8.96 -15.55 9.47
CA GLN A 255 -8.80 -16.98 9.75
C GLN A 255 -8.77 -17.83 8.48
N ASP A 256 -9.65 -17.54 7.51
CA ASP A 256 -9.70 -18.27 6.24
C ASP A 256 -8.43 -18.05 5.43
N THR A 257 -7.90 -16.83 5.45
CA THR A 257 -6.66 -16.48 4.76
C THR A 257 -5.46 -17.21 5.39
N VAL A 258 -5.39 -17.27 6.72
CA VAL A 258 -4.33 -17.98 7.45
C VAL A 258 -4.38 -19.48 7.14
N GLN A 259 -5.56 -20.10 7.20
CA GLN A 259 -5.73 -21.52 6.90
C GLN A 259 -5.27 -21.85 5.47
N GLN A 260 -5.66 -21.03 4.49
CA GLN A 260 -5.26 -21.19 3.09
C GLN A 260 -3.74 -20.99 2.91
N ALA A 261 -3.16 -19.98 3.54
CA ALA A 261 -1.72 -19.72 3.47
C ALA A 261 -0.89 -20.87 4.07
N GLN A 262 -1.35 -21.47 5.17
CA GLN A 262 -0.73 -22.63 5.81
C GLN A 262 -0.87 -23.89 4.95
N ALA A 263 -2.02 -24.14 4.33
CA ALA A 263 -2.21 -25.27 3.42
C ALA A 263 -1.24 -25.20 2.23
N LEU A 264 -1.05 -24.01 1.65
CA LEU A 264 -0.07 -23.79 0.58
C LEU A 264 1.38 -24.03 1.03
N ASN A 265 1.73 -23.69 2.27
CA ASN A 265 3.06 -24.01 2.82
C ASN A 265 3.29 -25.52 2.87
N GLN A 266 2.35 -26.26 3.45
CA GLN A 266 2.47 -27.71 3.60
C GLN A 266 2.59 -28.40 2.22
N GLN A 267 1.78 -27.97 1.25
CA GLN A 267 1.86 -28.52 -0.12
C GLN A 267 3.23 -28.29 -0.74
N ARG A 268 3.82 -27.10 -0.57
CA ARG A 268 5.16 -26.80 -1.11
C ARG A 268 6.26 -27.55 -0.39
N GLU A 269 6.19 -27.66 0.94
CA GLU A 269 7.16 -28.43 1.72
C GLU A 269 7.17 -29.90 1.30
N GLN A 270 6.00 -30.50 1.07
CA GLN A 270 5.88 -31.86 0.53
C GLN A 270 6.50 -31.97 -0.87
N GLN A 271 6.26 -30.98 -1.74
CA GLN A 271 6.84 -30.95 -3.08
C GLN A 271 8.37 -30.88 -3.05
N LEU A 272 8.92 -30.01 -2.20
CA LEU A 272 10.37 -29.88 -2.02
C LEU A 272 10.99 -31.15 -1.40
N ALA A 273 10.30 -31.78 -0.46
CA ALA A 273 10.76 -33.05 0.13
C ALA A 273 10.81 -34.17 -0.92
N MET A 274 9.80 -34.26 -1.79
CA MET A 274 9.78 -35.23 -2.90
C MET A 274 10.89 -34.95 -3.92
N GLU A 275 11.11 -33.68 -4.31
CA GLU A 275 12.19 -33.30 -5.23
C GLU A 275 13.57 -33.61 -4.63
N ALA A 276 13.77 -33.33 -3.34
CA ALA A 276 15.00 -33.65 -2.64
C ALA A 276 15.26 -35.16 -2.59
N GLN A 277 14.22 -35.98 -2.39
CA GLN A 277 14.33 -37.44 -2.44
C GLN A 277 14.63 -37.97 -3.84
N GLN A 278 14.05 -37.39 -4.89
CA GLN A 278 14.37 -37.75 -6.28
C GLN A 278 15.82 -37.39 -6.62
N ARG A 279 16.29 -36.18 -6.26
CA ARG A 279 17.69 -35.81 -6.48
C ARG A 279 18.69 -36.70 -5.74
N GLN A 280 18.33 -37.21 -4.57
CA GLN A 280 19.18 -38.16 -3.84
C GLN A 280 19.25 -39.54 -4.53
N GLN A 281 18.18 -39.95 -5.21
CA GLN A 281 18.17 -41.18 -6.01
C GLN A 281 18.88 -41.01 -7.36
N GLU A 282 18.99 -39.79 -7.88
CA GLU A 282 19.67 -39.47 -9.15
C GLU A 282 21.16 -39.09 -9.00
N GLY A 283 21.72 -39.09 -7.79
CA GLY A 283 23.16 -38.85 -7.51
C GLY A 283 24.05 -40.10 -7.61
N PRO A 284 25.39 -39.92 -7.68
CA PRO A 284 26.25 -40.28 -8.81
C PRO A 284 26.37 -41.81 -9.07
N GLY A 285 25.55 -42.35 -9.97
CA GLY A 285 25.69 -43.76 -10.41
C GLY A 285 25.08 -44.11 -11.76
N GLY A 286 24.36 -43.20 -12.39
CA GLY A 286 23.59 -43.45 -13.61
C GLY A 286 24.37 -43.29 -14.92
N ARG A 287 25.49 -43.98 -15.10
CA ARG A 287 26.06 -44.26 -16.45
C ARG A 287 26.95 -45.50 -16.40
N GLY A 288 26.31 -46.66 -16.28
CA GLY A 288 26.85 -47.88 -16.85
C GLY A 288 26.92 -47.68 -18.36
N GLY A 289 28.10 -47.36 -18.88
CA GLY A 289 28.35 -47.39 -20.32
C GLY A 289 28.20 -48.84 -20.81
N PRO A 290 27.52 -49.11 -21.93
CA PRO A 290 27.61 -50.41 -22.55
C PRO A 290 29.03 -50.59 -23.08
N VAL A 291 29.76 -51.54 -22.49
CA VAL A 291 30.97 -52.12 -23.07
C VAL A 291 30.51 -52.92 -24.30
N ILE A 292 30.78 -52.39 -25.50
CA ILE A 292 30.65 -53.15 -26.74
C ILE A 292 32.01 -53.77 -27.02
N GLY A 293 32.05 -55.10 -26.96
CA GLY A 293 33.15 -55.93 -27.44
C GLY A 293 33.05 -56.22 -28.94
#